data_AF-A0A9D4Y2S3-F1
#
_entry.id   AF-A0A9D4Y2S3-F1
#
_cell.length_a   1.000
_cell.length_b   1.000
_cell.length_c   1.000
_cell.angle_alpha   90.00
_cell.angle_beta   90.00
_cell.angle_gamma   90.00
#
_symmetry.space_group_name_H-M   'P 1'
#
loop_
_entity.id
_entity.type
_entity.pdbx_description
1 polymer ?
#
loop_
_entity_poly.entity_id
_entity_poly.type
_entity_poly.pdbx_seq_one_letter_code
_entity_poly.pdbx_strand_id
1 'polypeptide(L)'
;MFATQVEPQKLGIYIETAVNAIADALDAGLDDEKIQKKCCKALLILCGHFSTTGKIITDTTVLKQAGYKNGSSELKSPSYDEEDQQLDVTISSEDEEEERNEEFMINLLESLIGDGESPFLKTISRCLESRHLDLVRTCLITVTWLSSSLSKQYNAGLHLPAFLAVISQLKEILLNSELELKTLASMSLFNFSKISECRTLLKIMAQDMAPILHGLVDVIWTAKKLHAILM
;
A
#
# COMPACT_ATOMS: atom_id res chain seq x y z
N MET A 1 -19.68 -30.04 -1.57
CA MET A 1 -19.00 -28.91 -2.27
C MET A 1 -17.55 -28.96 -1.81
N PHE A 2 -16.63 -29.35 -2.69
CA PHE A 2 -15.26 -29.65 -2.29
C PHE A 2 -14.49 -28.36 -2.03
N ALA A 3 -14.14 -28.09 -0.77
CA ALA A 3 -13.10 -27.13 -0.45
C ALA A 3 -11.78 -27.70 -0.96
N THR A 4 -11.20 -27.10 -2.00
CA THR A 4 -9.84 -27.42 -2.41
C THR A 4 -8.90 -26.90 -1.33
N GLN A 5 -8.55 -27.78 -0.39
CA GLN A 5 -7.50 -27.54 0.58
C GLN A 5 -6.18 -27.42 -0.20
N VAL A 6 -5.76 -26.19 -0.44
CA VAL A 6 -4.48 -25.91 -1.06
C VAL A 6 -3.41 -26.30 -0.05
N GLU A 7 -2.49 -27.19 -0.43
CA GLU A 7 -1.35 -27.53 0.44
C GLU A 7 -0.55 -26.25 0.75
N PRO A 8 -0.16 -25.98 2.01
CA PRO A 8 0.53 -24.76 2.41
C PRO A 8 1.77 -24.45 1.57
N GLN A 9 2.53 -25.48 1.17
CA GLN A 9 3.72 -25.35 0.30
C GLN A 9 3.40 -24.83 -1.11
N LYS A 10 2.17 -25.02 -1.60
CA LYS A 10 1.74 -24.52 -2.91
C LYS A 10 1.25 -23.08 -2.84
N LEU A 11 0.79 -22.62 -1.66
CA LEU A 11 0.25 -21.28 -1.48
C LEU A 11 1.27 -20.19 -1.82
N GLY A 12 2.49 -20.28 -1.27
CA GLY A 12 3.57 -19.34 -1.55
C GLY A 12 3.91 -19.25 -3.04
N ILE A 13 4.03 -20.39 -3.73
CA ILE A 13 4.31 -20.45 -5.18
C ILE A 13 3.21 -19.77 -6.00
N TYR A 14 1.94 -19.98 -5.64
CA TYR A 14 0.83 -19.31 -6.33
C TYR A 14 0.84 -17.80 -6.11
N ILE A 15 1.13 -17.36 -4.88
CA ILE A 15 1.22 -15.94 -4.55
C ILE A 15 2.38 -15.28 -5.32
N GLU A 16 3.56 -15.88 -5.30
CA GLU A 16 4.73 -15.40 -6.04
C GLU A 16 4.44 -15.30 -7.54
N THR A 17 3.85 -16.35 -8.11
CA THR A 17 3.45 -16.37 -9.53
C THR A 17 2.46 -15.25 -9.85
N ALA A 18 1.47 -15.01 -8.98
CA ALA A 18 0.49 -13.94 -9.16
C ALA A 18 1.12 -12.55 -9.04
N VAL A 19 2.03 -12.35 -8.08
CA VAL A 19 2.77 -11.10 -7.90
C VAL A 19 3.63 -10.78 -9.12
N ASN A 20 4.35 -11.78 -9.65
CA ASN A 20 5.15 -11.62 -10.86
C ASN A 20 4.29 -11.31 -12.09
N ALA A 21 3.15 -11.97 -12.25
CA ALA A 21 2.21 -11.66 -13.33
C ALA A 21 1.63 -10.23 -13.23
N ILE A 22 1.38 -9.73 -12.02
CA ILE A 22 0.98 -8.33 -11.80
C ILE A 22 2.11 -7.38 -12.18
N ALA A 23 3.37 -7.70 -11.83
CA ALA A 23 4.53 -6.90 -12.18
C ALA A 23 4.71 -6.82 -13.71
N ASP A 24 4.65 -7.95 -14.42
CA ASP A 24 4.73 -7.99 -15.88
C ASP A 24 3.60 -7.18 -16.55
N ALA A 25 2.38 -7.30 -16.02
CA ALA A 25 1.24 -6.54 -16.53
C ALA A 25 1.38 -5.04 -16.27
N LEU A 26 1.89 -4.63 -15.11
CA LEU A 26 2.17 -3.23 -14.77
C LEU A 26 3.23 -2.65 -15.71
N ASP A 27 4.27 -3.42 -16.01
CA ASP A 27 5.33 -3.01 -16.93
C ASP A 27 4.79 -2.77 -18.34
N ALA A 28 4.02 -3.73 -18.86
CA ALA A 28 3.32 -3.58 -20.14
C ALA A 28 2.30 -2.42 -20.12
N GLY A 29 1.71 -2.13 -18.96
CA GLY A 29 0.75 -1.06 -18.76
C GLY A 29 1.33 0.35 -18.77
N LEU A 30 2.66 0.52 -18.76
CA LEU A 30 3.29 1.83 -18.88
C LEU A 30 3.01 2.48 -20.25
N ASP A 31 2.85 1.65 -21.29
CA ASP A 31 2.64 2.08 -22.68
C ASP A 31 1.21 1.83 -23.19
N ASP A 32 0.35 1.15 -22.43
CA ASP A 32 -1.03 0.79 -22.82
C ASP A 32 -2.06 1.14 -21.74
N GLU A 33 -2.89 2.17 -22.01
CA GLU A 33 -3.93 2.68 -21.10
C GLU A 33 -4.99 1.62 -20.73
N LYS A 34 -5.28 0.67 -21.62
CA LYS A 34 -6.26 -0.40 -21.36
C LYS A 34 -5.69 -1.42 -20.39
N ILE A 35 -4.40 -1.74 -20.53
CA ILE A 35 -3.68 -2.60 -19.58
C ILE A 35 -3.52 -1.87 -18.24
N GLN A 36 -3.17 -0.58 -18.26
CA GLN A 36 -3.04 0.27 -17.08
C GLN A 36 -4.28 0.22 -16.20
N LYS A 37 -5.49 0.43 -16.76
CA LYS A 37 -6.76 0.39 -16.00
C LYS A 37 -6.99 -0.96 -15.31
N LYS A 38 -6.61 -2.07 -15.96
CA LYS A 38 -6.70 -3.41 -15.36
C LYS A 38 -5.69 -3.58 -14.24
N CYS A 39 -4.47 -3.06 -14.41
CA CYS A 39 -3.44 -3.12 -13.39
C CYS A 39 -3.81 -2.30 -12.16
N CYS A 40 -4.35 -1.09 -12.33
CA CYS A 40 -4.88 -0.29 -11.22
C CYS A 40 -5.94 -1.09 -10.44
N LYS A 41 -6.87 -1.74 -11.15
CA LYS A 41 -7.88 -2.59 -10.50
C LYS A 41 -7.23 -3.76 -9.74
N ALA A 42 -6.27 -4.45 -10.34
CA ALA A 42 -5.58 -5.58 -9.71
C ALA A 42 -4.82 -5.16 -8.44
N LEU A 43 -4.13 -4.02 -8.48
CA LEU A 43 -3.42 -3.45 -7.33
C LEU A 43 -4.36 -3.11 -6.18
N LEU A 44 -5.51 -2.51 -6.47
CA LEU A 44 -6.51 -2.24 -5.43
C LEU A 44 -7.05 -3.55 -4.82
N ILE A 45 -7.21 -4.61 -5.63
CA ILE A 45 -7.71 -5.92 -5.15
C ILE A 45 -6.68 -6.52 -4.21
N LEU A 46 -5.40 -6.48 -4.60
CA LEU A 46 -4.28 -6.96 -3.81
C LEU A 46 -4.24 -6.32 -2.41
N CYS A 47 -4.47 -5.01 -2.33
CA CYS A 47 -4.46 -4.28 -1.07
C CYS A 47 -5.69 -4.53 -0.17
N GLY A 48 -6.62 -5.40 -0.58
CA GLY A 48 -7.84 -5.67 0.18
C GLY A 48 -8.83 -4.49 0.21
N HIS A 49 -8.72 -3.54 -0.73
CA HIS A 49 -9.64 -2.39 -0.83
C HIS A 49 -10.98 -2.76 -1.49
N PHE A 50 -11.54 -3.93 -1.16
CA PHE A 50 -12.81 -4.40 -1.71
C PHE A 50 -13.72 -4.88 -0.59
N SER A 51 -15.00 -4.50 -0.67
CA SER A 51 -16.05 -5.21 0.04
C SER A 51 -16.16 -6.62 -0.54
N THR A 52 -16.69 -7.57 0.23
CA THR A 52 -17.13 -8.90 -0.22
C THR A 52 -18.01 -8.87 -1.48
N THR A 53 -18.60 -7.72 -1.83
CA THR A 53 -19.38 -7.48 -3.04
C THR A 53 -18.60 -6.94 -4.25
N GLY A 54 -17.27 -6.81 -4.16
CA GLY A 54 -16.43 -6.35 -5.27
C GLY A 54 -16.49 -4.86 -5.57
N LYS A 55 -17.08 -4.05 -4.67
CA LYS A 55 -16.98 -2.58 -4.71
C LYS A 55 -15.66 -2.11 -4.11
N ILE A 56 -14.96 -1.23 -4.83
CA ILE A 56 -13.78 -0.52 -4.35
C ILE A 56 -14.19 0.23 -3.06
N ILE A 57 -13.62 -0.17 -1.92
CA ILE A 57 -13.71 0.60 -0.68
C ILE A 57 -12.87 1.84 -0.91
N THR A 58 -13.57 2.92 -1.27
CA THR A 58 -13.03 4.19 -1.75
C THR A 58 -11.77 4.61 -0.99
N ASP A 59 -10.77 5.09 -1.75
CA ASP A 59 -9.50 5.75 -1.39
C ASP A 59 -9.59 6.80 -0.27
N THR A 60 -10.80 7.14 0.16
CA THR A 60 -11.09 8.10 1.22
C THR A 60 -10.59 7.65 2.59
N THR A 61 -10.45 6.35 2.90
CA THR A 61 -9.99 5.93 4.24
C THR A 61 -8.52 6.24 4.49
N VAL A 62 -7.62 5.98 3.53
CA VAL A 62 -6.18 6.26 3.66
C VAL A 62 -5.91 7.77 3.70
N LEU A 63 -6.55 8.54 2.82
CA LEU A 63 -6.41 10.00 2.79
C LEU A 63 -7.02 10.66 4.04
N LYS A 64 -8.21 10.23 4.48
CA LYS A 64 -8.80 10.69 5.76
C LYS A 64 -7.91 10.31 6.94
N GLN A 65 -7.35 9.10 6.94
CA GLN A 65 -6.44 8.65 7.99
C GLN A 65 -5.17 9.49 8.03
N ALA A 66 -4.70 10.04 6.90
CA ALA A 66 -3.59 10.99 6.84
C ALA A 66 -3.98 12.45 7.22
N GLY A 67 -5.26 12.73 7.48
CA GLY A 67 -5.76 14.06 7.86
C GLY A 67 -6.18 14.94 6.68
N TYR A 68 -6.20 14.40 5.46
CA TYR A 68 -6.68 15.13 4.29
C TYR A 68 -8.19 15.36 4.37
N LYS A 69 -8.60 16.63 4.46
CA LYS A 69 -10.01 17.03 4.39
C LYS A 69 -10.35 17.36 2.94
N ASN A 70 -11.03 16.45 2.25
CA ASN A 70 -11.51 16.71 0.89
C ASN A 70 -12.54 17.86 0.93
N GLY A 71 -12.32 18.92 0.15
CA GLY A 71 -13.20 20.09 0.07
C GLY A 71 -14.40 19.93 -0.88
N SER A 72 -14.68 18.74 -1.39
CA SER A 72 -15.75 18.50 -2.37
C SER A 72 -16.77 17.47 -1.89
N SER A 73 -18.00 17.97 -1.77
CA SER A 73 -19.32 17.32 -1.70
C SER A 73 -19.39 15.88 -1.19
N GLU A 74 -19.99 15.75 -0.01
CA GLU A 74 -20.72 14.58 0.44
C GLU A 74 -21.59 14.01 -0.70
N LEU A 75 -21.17 12.89 -1.30
CA LEU A 75 -22.13 11.98 -1.92
C LEU A 75 -22.81 11.26 -0.76
N LYS A 76 -24.01 11.74 -0.43
CA LYS A 76 -24.93 11.17 0.53
C LYS A 76 -25.03 9.66 0.33
N SER A 77 -24.56 8.88 1.30
CA SER A 77 -25.04 7.52 1.51
C SER A 77 -26.48 7.58 2.02
N PRO A 78 -27.45 6.88 1.42
CA PRO A 78 -28.74 6.69 2.05
C PRO A 78 -28.54 5.81 3.29
N SER A 79 -29.09 6.28 4.40
CA SER A 79 -29.24 5.58 5.69
C SER A 79 -30.29 4.47 5.61
N TYR A 80 -30.30 3.61 6.64
CA TYR A 80 -31.34 2.62 7.03
C TYR A 80 -31.19 1.22 6.37
N ASP A 81 -31.25 0.06 7.05
CA ASP A 81 -31.68 -0.30 8.41
C ASP A 81 -30.90 -1.54 8.93
N GLU A 82 -30.74 -1.60 10.25
CA GLU A 82 -30.41 -2.80 11.01
C GLU A 82 -31.62 -3.75 11.03
N GLU A 83 -31.46 -4.99 10.58
CA GLU A 83 -32.32 -6.09 11.04
C GLU A 83 -31.45 -7.31 11.36
N ASP A 84 -31.51 -7.68 12.64
CA ASP A 84 -30.97 -8.87 13.27
C ASP A 84 -31.28 -10.15 12.49
N GLN A 85 -30.24 -10.96 12.27
CA GLN A 85 -30.42 -12.41 12.24
C GLN A 85 -29.23 -13.09 12.93
N GLN A 86 -29.51 -13.41 14.19
CA GLN A 86 -28.77 -14.27 15.10
C GLN A 86 -28.39 -15.59 14.42
N LEU A 87 -27.09 -15.86 14.27
CA LEU A 87 -26.57 -17.19 13.98
C LEU A 87 -25.52 -17.55 15.03
N ASP A 88 -25.82 -18.65 15.71
CA ASP A 88 -25.09 -19.35 16.75
C ASP A 88 -23.60 -19.51 16.41
N VAL A 89 -22.73 -18.71 17.03
CA VAL A 89 -21.27 -18.74 16.84
C VAL A 89 -20.70 -19.90 17.65
N THR A 90 -20.33 -20.96 16.94
CA THR A 90 -19.40 -21.98 17.44
C THR A 90 -18.00 -21.35 17.52
N ILE A 91 -17.51 -21.16 18.75
CA ILE A 91 -16.23 -20.51 19.14
C ILE A 91 -15.01 -21.38 18.76
N SER A 92 -14.92 -21.86 17.52
CA SER A 92 -13.80 -22.71 17.07
C SER A 92 -13.31 -22.38 15.65
N SER A 93 -13.86 -21.35 14.99
CA SER A 93 -13.58 -21.04 13.57
C SER A 93 -12.90 -19.69 13.32
N GLU A 94 -12.93 -18.77 14.28
CA GLU A 94 -12.35 -17.42 14.12
C GLU A 94 -10.81 -17.46 14.20
N ASP A 95 -10.25 -18.15 15.19
CA ASP A 95 -8.79 -18.25 15.40
C ASP A 95 -8.06 -18.90 14.20
N GLU A 96 -8.61 -19.95 13.61
CA GLU A 96 -7.98 -20.60 12.44
C GLU A 96 -8.09 -19.76 11.15
N GLU A 97 -9.14 -18.95 11.01
CA GLU A 97 -9.27 -18.02 9.89
C GLU A 97 -8.32 -16.83 10.04
N GLU A 98 -8.13 -16.34 11.26
CA GLU A 98 -7.12 -15.32 11.58
C GLU A 98 -5.70 -15.83 11.29
N GLU A 99 -5.33 -17.03 11.78
CA GLU A 99 -4.02 -17.62 11.50
C GLU A 99 -3.77 -17.84 10.00
N ARG A 100 -4.77 -18.34 9.25
CA ARG A 100 -4.67 -18.51 7.79
C ARG A 100 -4.51 -17.18 7.05
N ASN A 101 -5.16 -16.12 7.56
CA ASN A 101 -5.02 -14.79 7.01
C ASN A 101 -3.64 -14.18 7.31
N GLU A 102 -3.08 -14.45 8.49
CA GLU A 102 -1.72 -14.03 8.85
C GLU A 102 -0.65 -14.75 8.00
N GLU A 103 -0.75 -16.08 7.85
CA GLU A 103 0.17 -16.86 7.00
C GLU A 103 0.11 -16.40 5.54
N PHE A 104 -1.09 -16.14 5.02
CA PHE A 104 -1.25 -15.59 3.68
C PHE A 104 -0.58 -14.22 3.54
N MET A 105 -0.79 -13.32 4.52
CA MET A 105 -0.21 -11.98 4.52
C MET A 105 1.33 -12.02 4.57
N ILE A 106 1.91 -12.90 5.39
CA ILE A 106 3.38 -13.06 5.44
C ILE A 106 3.91 -13.53 4.08
N ASN A 107 3.34 -14.61 3.52
CA ASN A 107 3.75 -15.12 2.20
C ASN A 107 3.60 -14.06 1.10
N LEU A 108 2.55 -13.24 1.16
CA LEU A 108 2.34 -12.14 0.23
C LEU A 108 3.39 -11.05 0.39
N LEU A 109 3.69 -10.62 1.60
CA LEU A 109 4.74 -9.61 1.85
C LEU A 109 6.11 -10.12 1.41
N GLU A 110 6.44 -11.37 1.69
CA GLU A 110 7.68 -12.01 1.23
C GLU A 110 7.76 -12.05 -0.30
N SER A 111 6.69 -12.44 -0.98
CA SER A 111 6.62 -12.46 -2.44
C SER A 111 6.74 -11.07 -3.06
N LEU A 112 6.17 -10.04 -2.42
CA LEU A 112 6.23 -8.66 -2.90
C LEU A 112 7.62 -8.05 -2.73
N ILE A 113 8.34 -8.37 -1.65
CA ILE A 113 9.66 -7.82 -1.36
C ILE A 113 10.78 -8.61 -2.05
N GLY A 114 10.58 -9.92 -2.19
CA GLY A 114 11.60 -10.85 -2.65
C GLY A 114 12.87 -10.80 -1.81
N ASP A 115 13.98 -11.14 -2.44
CA ASP A 115 15.33 -11.20 -1.87
C ASP A 115 16.13 -9.90 -2.04
N GLY A 116 15.45 -8.79 -2.38
CA GLY A 116 16.10 -7.52 -2.72
C GLY A 116 15.96 -7.12 -4.18
N GLU A 117 15.66 -8.06 -5.07
CA GLU A 117 15.55 -7.83 -6.52
C GLU A 117 14.11 -7.91 -7.06
N SER A 118 13.11 -7.68 -6.20
CA SER A 118 11.68 -7.82 -6.53
C SER A 118 11.28 -7.12 -7.84
N PRO A 119 10.80 -7.89 -8.84
CA PRO A 119 10.22 -7.33 -10.06
C PRO A 119 9.04 -6.40 -9.77
N PHE A 120 8.25 -6.72 -8.74
CA PHE A 120 7.12 -5.92 -8.32
C PHE A 120 7.55 -4.53 -7.83
N LEU A 121 8.51 -4.45 -6.90
CA LEU A 121 8.98 -3.16 -6.37
C LEU A 121 9.70 -2.32 -7.44
N LYS A 122 10.49 -2.96 -8.31
CA LYS A 122 11.11 -2.30 -9.47
C LYS A 122 10.07 -1.69 -10.40
N THR A 123 9.01 -2.44 -10.70
CA THR A 123 7.95 -1.98 -11.59
C THR A 123 7.12 -0.88 -10.93
N ILE A 124 6.77 -1.01 -9.65
CA ILE A 124 6.11 0.05 -8.88
C ILE A 124 6.93 1.35 -8.92
N SER A 125 8.25 1.28 -8.73
CA SER A 125 9.14 2.45 -8.84
C SER A 125 9.02 3.14 -10.21
N ARG A 126 9.00 2.37 -11.31
CA ARG A 126 8.82 2.90 -12.67
C ARG A 126 7.42 3.49 -12.88
N CYS A 127 6.39 2.87 -12.32
CA CYS A 127 5.02 3.39 -12.38
C CYS A 127 4.88 4.72 -11.63
N LEU A 128 5.58 4.90 -10.50
CA LEU A 128 5.61 6.16 -9.74
C LEU A 128 6.29 7.29 -10.51
N GLU A 129 7.27 6.97 -11.37
CA GLU A 129 7.93 7.93 -12.27
C GLU A 129 7.10 8.25 -13.52
N SER A 130 6.05 7.46 -13.80
CA SER A 130 5.24 7.63 -15.00
C SER A 130 4.43 8.94 -14.97
N ARG A 131 4.00 9.39 -16.16
CA ARG A 131 3.13 10.58 -16.30
C ARG A 131 1.64 10.26 -16.10
N HIS A 132 1.30 9.00 -15.85
CA HIS A 132 -0.07 8.52 -15.78
C HIS A 132 -0.62 8.66 -14.36
N LEU A 133 -1.29 9.79 -14.08
CA LEU A 133 -1.71 10.15 -12.71
C LEU A 133 -2.52 9.07 -12.00
N ASP A 134 -3.46 8.41 -12.68
CA ASP A 134 -4.27 7.33 -12.08
C ASP A 134 -3.41 6.12 -11.67
N LEU A 135 -2.38 5.81 -12.46
CA LEU A 135 -1.43 4.74 -12.12
C LEU A 135 -0.55 5.16 -10.94
N VAL A 136 0.04 6.36 -11.00
CA VAL A 136 0.86 6.91 -9.91
C VAL A 136 0.08 6.90 -8.59
N ARG A 137 -1.16 7.40 -8.60
CA ARG A 137 -2.04 7.41 -7.43
C ARG A 137 -2.31 6.00 -6.91
N THR A 138 -2.62 5.06 -7.80
CA THR A 138 -2.88 3.67 -7.39
C THR A 138 -1.62 3.02 -6.79
N CYS A 139 -0.47 3.22 -7.42
CA CYS A 139 0.81 2.74 -6.90
C CYS A 139 1.14 3.35 -5.53
N LEU A 140 0.85 4.65 -5.32
CA LEU A 140 1.02 5.29 -4.01
C LEU A 140 0.10 4.70 -2.93
N ILE A 141 -1.14 4.36 -3.27
CA ILE A 141 -2.05 3.64 -2.36
C ILE A 141 -1.46 2.27 -2.01
N THR A 142 -1.01 1.52 -3.02
CA THR A 142 -0.37 0.21 -2.81
C THR A 142 0.88 0.30 -1.94
N VAL A 143 1.76 1.28 -2.18
CA VAL A 143 2.96 1.49 -1.36
C VAL A 143 2.61 1.94 0.06
N THR A 144 1.55 2.72 0.24
CA THR A 144 1.07 3.12 1.56
C THR A 144 0.57 1.91 2.35
N TRP A 145 -0.21 1.04 1.71
CA TRP A 145 -0.66 -0.24 2.27
C TRP A 145 0.54 -1.14 2.61
N LEU A 146 1.43 -1.39 1.65
CA LEU A 146 2.60 -2.24 1.81
C LEU A 146 3.47 -1.78 2.98
N SER A 147 3.87 -0.50 2.97
CA SER A 147 4.70 0.07 4.04
C SER A 147 4.03 0.01 5.42
N SER A 148 2.71 0.19 5.50
CA SER A 148 1.96 0.02 6.75
C SER A 148 1.99 -1.42 7.22
N SER A 149 1.72 -2.39 6.35
CA SER A 149 1.72 -3.82 6.68
C SER A 149 3.09 -4.27 7.17
N LEU A 150 4.15 -3.87 6.46
CA LEU A 150 5.54 -4.13 6.86
C LEU A 150 5.85 -3.57 8.25
N SER A 151 5.46 -2.33 8.53
CA SER A 151 5.73 -1.70 9.83
C SER A 151 5.03 -2.38 11.02
N LYS A 152 3.98 -3.17 10.79
CA LYS A 152 3.19 -3.84 11.83
C LYS A 152 3.58 -5.30 12.01
N GLN A 153 3.83 -6.01 10.90
CA GLN A 153 3.86 -7.46 10.87
C GLN A 153 5.23 -8.03 10.48
N TYR A 154 6.10 -7.23 9.86
CA TYR A 154 7.36 -7.74 9.32
C TYR A 154 8.52 -7.46 10.27
N ASN A 155 8.85 -8.46 11.09
CA ASN A 155 9.93 -8.40 12.08
C ASN A 155 11.27 -8.95 11.54
N ALA A 156 11.28 -9.46 10.31
CA ALA A 156 12.50 -9.95 9.66
C ALA A 156 13.29 -8.79 9.03
N GLY A 157 14.62 -8.95 8.96
CA GLY A 157 15.51 -7.96 8.37
C GLY A 157 15.15 -7.69 6.92
N LEU A 158 14.62 -6.50 6.63
CA LEU A 158 14.27 -6.10 5.29
C LEU A 158 15.54 -5.81 4.50
N HIS A 159 15.63 -6.32 3.27
CA HIS A 159 16.67 -5.93 2.33
C HIS A 159 16.46 -4.48 1.91
N LEU A 160 17.20 -3.55 2.55
CA LEU A 160 17.16 -2.12 2.26
C LEU A 160 17.27 -1.77 0.75
N PRO A 161 18.08 -2.48 -0.08
CA PRO A 161 18.12 -2.23 -1.52
C PRO A 161 16.75 -2.34 -2.21
N ALA A 162 15.85 -3.22 -1.72
CA ALA A 162 14.53 -3.45 -2.30
C ALA A 162 13.68 -2.18 -2.34
N PHE A 163 13.83 -1.31 -1.33
CA PHE A 163 13.00 -0.12 -1.16
C PHE A 163 13.66 1.18 -1.59
N LEU A 164 14.97 1.18 -1.86
CA LEU A 164 15.70 2.41 -2.19
C LEU A 164 15.09 3.13 -3.40
N ALA A 165 14.77 2.39 -4.47
CA ALA A 165 14.16 2.95 -5.67
C ALA A 165 12.78 3.56 -5.36
N VAL A 166 11.91 2.81 -4.66
CA VAL A 166 10.58 3.28 -4.26
C VAL A 166 10.66 4.51 -3.34
N ILE A 167 11.51 4.48 -2.31
CA ILE A 167 11.71 5.61 -1.38
C ILE A 167 12.21 6.86 -2.11
N SER A 168 13.10 6.69 -3.10
CA SER A 168 13.56 7.79 -3.94
C SER A 168 12.41 8.43 -4.73
N GLN A 169 11.54 7.61 -5.32
CA GLN A 169 10.36 8.13 -6.04
C GLN A 169 9.35 8.78 -5.09
N LEU A 170 9.14 8.23 -3.89
CA LEU A 170 8.29 8.87 -2.88
C LEU A 170 8.82 10.24 -2.47
N LYS A 171 10.14 10.41 -2.35
CA LYS A 171 10.77 11.71 -2.11
C LYS A 171 10.46 12.67 -3.26
N GLU A 172 10.68 12.29 -4.50
CA GLU A 172 10.42 13.16 -5.65
C GLU A 172 8.95 13.58 -5.75
N ILE A 173 8.02 12.67 -5.50
CA ILE A 173 6.58 12.96 -5.43
C ILE A 173 6.27 13.92 -4.28
N LEU A 174 6.86 13.71 -3.11
CA LEU A 174 6.70 14.61 -1.96
C LEU A 174 7.15 16.03 -2.28
N LEU A 175 8.22 16.20 -3.07
CA LEU A 175 8.71 17.53 -3.44
C LEU A 175 7.84 18.19 -4.52
N ASN A 176 7.49 17.45 -5.57
CA ASN A 176 7.08 18.03 -6.85
C ASN A 176 5.59 17.88 -7.18
N SER A 177 4.83 17.05 -6.46
CA SER A 177 3.44 16.72 -6.82
C SER A 177 2.37 17.57 -6.13
N GLU A 178 1.11 17.35 -6.50
CA GLU A 178 -0.05 17.96 -5.84
C GLU A 178 -0.29 17.39 -4.43
N LEU A 179 -1.11 18.09 -3.64
CA LEU A 179 -1.29 17.82 -2.21
C LEU A 179 -1.75 16.39 -1.92
N GLU A 180 -2.61 15.82 -2.76
CA GLU A 180 -3.10 14.45 -2.59
C GLU A 180 -1.94 13.43 -2.70
N LEU A 181 -1.16 13.51 -3.78
CA LEU A 181 -0.02 12.61 -3.98
C LEU A 181 1.07 12.82 -2.92
N LYS A 182 1.30 14.08 -2.51
CA LYS A 182 2.18 14.43 -1.39
C LYS A 182 1.71 13.78 -0.07
N THR A 183 0.40 13.70 0.14
CA THR A 183 -0.18 13.06 1.33
C THR A 183 0.12 11.57 1.37
N LEU A 184 -0.12 10.86 0.26
CA LEU A 184 0.17 9.42 0.16
C LEU A 184 1.67 9.13 0.26
N ALA A 185 2.50 9.95 -0.39
CA ALA A 185 3.95 9.85 -0.30
C ALA A 185 4.45 10.07 1.13
N SER A 186 3.98 11.12 1.80
CA SER A 186 4.34 11.40 3.19
C SER A 186 3.88 10.29 4.14
N MET A 187 2.70 9.69 3.93
CA MET A 187 2.22 8.56 4.74
C MET A 187 3.09 7.31 4.54
N SER A 188 3.45 7.01 3.29
CA SER A 188 4.34 5.90 2.96
C SER A 188 5.72 6.07 3.60
N LEU A 189 6.32 7.27 3.48
CA LEU A 189 7.62 7.60 4.08
C LEU A 189 7.56 7.53 5.62
N PHE A 190 6.45 7.97 6.24
CA PHE A 190 6.23 7.81 7.67
C PHE A 190 6.16 6.34 8.09
N ASN A 191 5.47 5.48 7.34
CA ASN A 191 5.44 4.05 7.64
C ASN A 191 6.82 3.40 7.48
N PHE A 192 7.56 3.71 6.40
CA PHE A 192 8.94 3.27 6.23
C PHE A 192 9.87 3.76 7.35
N SER A 193 9.65 4.97 7.88
CA SER A 193 10.46 5.49 9.00
C SER A 193 10.34 4.66 10.28
N LYS A 194 9.31 3.82 10.41
CA LYS A 194 9.19 2.90 11.57
C LYS A 194 10.18 1.74 11.47
N ILE A 195 10.59 1.36 10.27
CA ILE A 195 11.62 0.33 9.99
C ILE A 195 13.01 0.94 10.14
N SER A 196 13.92 0.26 10.84
CA SER A 196 15.20 0.86 11.29
C SER A 196 16.14 1.22 10.14
N GLU A 197 16.26 0.34 9.15
CA GLU A 197 17.11 0.45 7.97
C GLU A 197 16.58 1.57 7.07
N CYS A 198 15.27 1.59 6.83
CA CYS A 198 14.61 2.64 6.07
C CYS A 198 14.71 4.00 6.77
N ARG A 199 14.59 4.06 8.10
CA ARG A 199 14.77 5.30 8.88
C ARG A 199 16.15 5.90 8.70
N THR A 200 17.18 5.05 8.69
CA THR A 200 18.57 5.47 8.46
C THR A 200 18.73 6.08 7.07
N LEU A 201 18.20 5.42 6.04
CA LEU A 201 18.17 5.94 4.67
C LEU A 201 17.42 7.28 4.58
N LEU A 202 16.23 7.38 5.19
CA LEU A 202 15.42 8.59 5.17
C LEU A 202 16.12 9.78 5.84
N LYS A 203 16.89 9.55 6.91
CA LYS A 203 17.70 10.60 7.56
C LYS A 203 18.80 11.13 6.64
N ILE A 204 19.44 10.25 5.87
CA ILE A 204 20.45 10.65 4.87
C ILE A 204 19.80 11.52 3.77
N MET A 205 18.56 11.22 3.39
CA MET A 205 17.83 11.94 2.34
C MET A 205 17.07 13.18 2.85
N ALA A 206 17.07 13.45 4.15
CA ALA A 206 16.15 14.39 4.80
C ALA A 206 16.39 15.86 4.46
N GLN A 207 17.62 16.22 4.04
CA GLN A 207 18.02 17.61 3.84
C GLN A 207 17.10 18.35 2.86
N ASP A 208 16.68 17.70 1.78
CA ASP A 208 15.80 18.30 0.76
C ASP A 208 14.31 18.23 1.15
N MET A 209 13.94 17.32 2.06
CA MET A 209 12.55 17.13 2.50
C MET A 209 12.13 18.13 3.57
N ALA A 210 13.07 18.67 4.35
CA ALA A 210 12.79 19.52 5.51
C ALA A 210 11.87 20.72 5.21
N PRO A 211 12.11 21.54 4.16
CA PRO A 211 11.28 22.71 3.89
C PRO A 211 9.85 22.33 3.51
N ILE A 212 9.70 21.26 2.72
CA ILE A 212 8.39 20.76 2.28
C ILE A 212 7.61 20.17 3.45
N LEU A 213 8.25 19.36 4.28
CA LEU A 213 7.60 18.80 5.47
C LEU A 213 7.18 19.91 6.43
N HIS A 214 8.02 20.93 6.64
CA HIS A 214 7.69 22.09 7.46
C HIS A 214 6.44 22.82 6.92
N GLY A 215 6.33 23.04 5.61
CA GLY A 215 5.14 23.65 5.00
C GLY A 215 3.86 22.81 5.08
N LEU A 216 3.98 21.50 5.32
CA LEU A 216 2.86 20.57 5.39
C LEU A 216 2.43 20.19 6.81
N VAL A 217 3.18 20.56 7.87
CA VAL A 217 2.90 20.11 9.25
C VAL A 217 1.52 20.50 9.76
N ASP A 218 0.98 21.63 9.31
CA ASP A 218 -0.34 22.14 9.68
C ASP A 218 -1.46 21.62 8.78
N VAL A 219 -1.10 20.98 7.65
CA VAL A 219 -2.05 20.46 6.66
C VAL A 219 -2.23 18.96 6.81
N ILE A 220 -1.16 18.22 7.12
CA ILE A 220 -1.15 16.75 7.16
C ILE A 220 -0.33 16.30 8.38
N TRP A 221 -0.94 15.50 9.27
CA TRP A 221 -0.27 15.10 10.52
C TRP A 221 0.93 14.17 10.28
N THR A 222 0.94 13.43 9.17
CA THR A 222 2.04 12.54 8.79
C THR A 222 3.31 13.33 8.52
N ALA A 223 3.20 14.52 7.91
CA ALA A 223 4.33 15.43 7.70
C ALA A 223 4.90 15.91 9.04
N LYS A 224 4.04 16.24 10.01
CA LYS A 224 4.46 16.61 11.38
C LYS A 224 5.21 15.48 12.08
N LYS A 225 4.72 14.25 11.98
CA LYS A 225 5.38 13.08 12.58
C LYS A 225 6.69 12.74 11.87
N LEU A 226 6.72 12.78 10.55
CA LEU A 226 7.90 12.51 9.76
C LEU A 226 8.99 13.56 10.02
N HIS A 227 8.63 14.84 10.06
CA HIS A 227 9.54 15.93 10.44
C HIS A 227 10.18 15.68 11.82
N ALA A 228 9.39 15.26 12.82
CA ALA A 228 9.90 14.98 14.16
C ALA A 228 10.80 13.73 14.26
N ILE A 229 10.74 12.81 13.28
CA ILE A 229 11.56 11.60 13.24
C ILE A 229 12.89 11.86 12.51
N LEU A 230 12.85 12.70 11.47
CA LEU A 230 13.98 12.92 10.57
C LEU A 230 14.87 14.10 10.96
N MET A 231 14.31 15.10 11.66
CA MET A 231 15.01 16.30 12.15
C MET A 231 15.25 16.20 13.66
#